data_AF-U4KT45-F1
#
_entry.id   AF-U4KT45-F1
#
_cell.length_a   1.000
_cell.length_b   1.000
_cell.length_c   1.000
_cell.angle_alpha   90.00
_cell.angle_beta   90.00
_cell.angle_gamma   90.00
#
_symmetry.space_group_name_H-M   'P 1'
#
loop_
_entity.id
_entity.type
_entity.pdbx_description
1 polymer ?
#
loop_
_entity_poly.entity_id
_entity_poly.type
_entity_poly.pdbx_seq_one_letter_code
_entity_poly.pdbx_strand_id
1 'polypeptide(L)'
;MFKVKKDNKEIIVELKTKPNKNTYFKIKQDRLVVTKSKFIKEEVIKAYIFDNFDRIYNKISAVKDRMIKDDLANEFMLFGKTYQLNTNLTTEFSYRIEENQINLCINEGISLAKAKEMILEEMLLKEVNHIESKIRFNLQKLGVKPRPYRIKMLKSKFGSYHRYKDEITLNLYLAKLNPIYLEYVMYHEYAHVLVFNHQKAFYDVLDQWMPRHKEIQKALKKHHI
;
A
#
# COMPACT_ATOMS: atom_id res chain seq x y z
N MET A 1 21.43 17.13 6.15
CA MET A 1 20.40 17.58 5.18
C MET A 1 20.93 18.81 4.47
N PHE A 2 20.52 19.05 3.22
CA PHE A 2 20.82 20.29 2.49
C PHE A 2 19.62 20.71 1.65
N LYS A 3 19.62 21.95 1.15
CA LYS A 3 18.60 22.47 0.23
C LYS A 3 19.21 22.74 -1.13
N VAL A 4 18.46 22.44 -2.19
CA VAL A 4 18.76 22.90 -3.55
C VAL A 4 17.67 23.90 -3.93
N LYS A 5 18.06 25.06 -4.48
CA LYS A 5 17.15 26.15 -4.84
C LYS A 5 17.26 26.46 -6.34
N LYS A 6 16.13 26.74 -6.98
CA LYS A 6 16.02 27.20 -8.37
C LYS A 6 14.72 27.98 -8.52
N ASP A 7 14.76 29.17 -9.12
CA ASP A 7 13.57 29.97 -9.47
C ASP A 7 12.53 30.08 -8.33
N ASN A 8 12.97 30.53 -7.15
CA ASN A 8 12.17 30.67 -5.91
C ASN A 8 11.56 29.38 -5.34
N LYS A 9 11.89 28.21 -5.90
CA LYS A 9 11.51 26.89 -5.40
C LYS A 9 12.66 26.27 -4.61
N GLU A 10 12.33 25.45 -3.62
CA GLU A 10 13.32 24.69 -2.86
C GLU A 10 12.99 23.20 -2.78
N ILE A 11 14.03 22.37 -2.87
CA ILE A 11 13.99 20.93 -2.60
C ILE A 11 14.81 20.67 -1.35
N ILE A 12 14.16 20.14 -0.31
CA ILE A 12 14.83 19.66 0.91
C ILE A 12 15.39 18.27 0.63
N VAL A 13 16.68 18.07 0.91
CA VAL A 13 17.40 16.82 0.63
C VAL A 13 17.94 16.20 1.92
N GLU A 14 17.51 14.97 2.19
CA GLU A 14 18.04 14.12 3.26
C GLU A 14 19.03 13.11 2.67
N LEU A 15 20.31 13.26 3.02
CA LEU A 15 21.39 12.41 2.54
C LEU A 15 21.66 11.27 3.54
N LYS A 16 21.71 10.03 3.04
CA LYS A 16 22.07 8.83 3.81
C LYS A 16 23.23 8.11 3.15
N THR A 17 24.28 7.82 3.91
CA THR A 17 25.40 7.01 3.45
C THR A 17 25.17 5.54 3.80
N LYS A 18 25.30 4.63 2.84
CA LYS A 18 25.17 3.18 3.04
C LYS A 18 26.24 2.40 2.25
N PRO A 19 26.52 1.12 2.57
CA PRO A 19 27.42 0.27 1.79
C PRO A 19 26.73 -0.28 0.53
N ASN A 20 26.19 0.60 -0.30
CA ASN A 20 25.53 0.27 -1.56
C ASN A 20 26.38 0.71 -2.76
N LYS A 21 26.29 -0.02 -3.89
CA LYS A 21 27.00 0.33 -5.13
C LYS A 21 26.35 1.52 -5.87
N ASN A 22 25.03 1.64 -5.79
CA ASN A 22 24.25 2.64 -6.54
C ASN A 22 23.74 3.78 -5.66
N THR A 23 23.57 4.97 -6.24
CA THR A 23 22.87 6.09 -5.61
C THR A 23 21.37 6.01 -5.87
N TYR A 24 20.54 6.02 -4.82
CA TYR A 24 19.09 5.95 -4.93
C TYR A 24 18.44 7.26 -4.51
N PHE A 25 17.49 7.73 -5.32
CA PHE A 25 16.68 8.92 -5.04
C PHE A 25 15.25 8.47 -4.73
N LYS A 26 14.73 8.84 -3.55
CA LYS A 26 13.37 8.50 -3.10
C LYS A 26 12.68 9.74 -2.57
N ILE A 27 11.50 10.05 -3.07
CA ILE A 27 10.65 11.10 -2.50
C ILE A 27 9.97 10.51 -1.25
N LYS A 28 9.98 11.25 -0.14
CA LYS A 28 9.23 10.93 1.07
C LYS A 28 8.55 12.21 1.57
N GLN A 29 7.23 12.17 1.72
CA GLN A 29 6.42 13.30 2.21
C GLN A 29 6.72 14.59 1.41
N ASP A 30 7.55 15.46 1.97
CA ASP A 30 7.91 16.79 1.48
C ASP A 30 9.37 16.91 0.99
N ARG A 31 10.15 15.82 1.00
CA ARG A 31 11.61 15.86 0.78
C ARG A 31 12.12 14.75 -0.11
N LEU A 32 13.32 14.99 -0.64
CA LEU A 32 14.10 14.02 -1.41
C LEU A 32 15.10 13.30 -0.49
N VAL A 33 14.92 12.00 -0.30
CA VAL A 33 15.89 11.14 0.39
C VAL A 33 16.85 10.55 -0.63
N VAL A 34 18.13 10.86 -0.49
CA VAL A 34 19.21 10.33 -1.35
C VAL A 34 20.05 9.36 -0.54
N THR A 35 20.12 8.11 -0.98
CA THR A 35 21.01 7.10 -0.39
C THR A 35 22.20 6.89 -1.30
N LYS A 36 23.42 7.17 -0.81
CA LYS A 36 24.66 7.10 -1.59
C LYS A 36 25.72 6.19 -0.96
N SER A 37 26.66 5.74 -1.80
CA SER A 37 27.91 5.14 -1.34
C SER A 37 28.82 6.18 -0.67
N LYS A 38 29.77 5.74 0.17
CA LYS A 38 30.78 6.62 0.78
C LYS A 38 31.64 7.37 -0.25
N PHE A 39 31.82 6.79 -1.45
CA PHE A 39 32.67 7.34 -2.51
C PHE A 39 32.01 8.46 -3.33
N ILE A 40 30.69 8.59 -3.30
CA ILE A 40 29.99 9.61 -4.07
C ILE A 40 30.03 10.94 -3.32
N LYS A 41 30.59 11.97 -3.94
CA LYS A 41 30.66 13.31 -3.38
C LYS A 41 29.29 13.99 -3.36
N GLU A 42 29.05 14.87 -2.38
CA GLU A 42 27.77 15.56 -2.25
C GLU A 42 27.51 16.52 -3.42
N GLU A 43 28.58 17.12 -3.97
CA GLU A 43 28.55 18.05 -5.10
C GLU A 43 27.97 17.39 -6.35
N VAL A 44 28.31 16.13 -6.60
CA VAL A 44 27.78 15.34 -7.73
C VAL A 44 26.27 15.14 -7.59
N ILE A 45 25.79 14.94 -6.36
CA ILE A 45 24.37 14.79 -6.07
C ILE A 45 23.65 16.14 -6.24
N LYS A 46 24.24 17.23 -5.76
CA LYS A 46 23.70 18.59 -5.93
C LYS A 46 23.54 18.95 -7.41
N ALA A 47 24.59 18.71 -8.21
CA ALA A 47 24.56 18.94 -9.66
C ALA A 47 23.43 18.14 -10.33
N TYR A 48 23.36 16.83 -10.06
CA TYR A 48 22.30 15.99 -10.62
C TYR A 48 20.88 16.47 -10.25
N ILE A 49 20.67 16.88 -8.98
CA ILE A 49 19.38 17.40 -8.52
C ILE A 49 19.06 18.72 -9.22
N PHE A 50 20.06 19.60 -9.40
CA PHE A 50 19.89 20.87 -10.08
C PHE A 50 19.53 20.69 -11.57
N ASP A 51 20.22 19.79 -12.27
CA ASP A 51 19.95 19.48 -13.69
C ASP A 51 18.54 18.87 -13.88
N ASN A 52 18.03 18.17 -12.86
CA ASN A 52 16.73 17.53 -12.87
C ASN A 52 15.68 18.29 -12.04
N PHE A 53 15.94 19.55 -11.69
CA PHE A 53 15.22 20.25 -10.63
C PHE A 53 13.71 20.26 -10.85
N ASP A 54 13.26 20.74 -12.01
CA ASP A 54 11.82 20.91 -12.28
C ASP A 54 11.07 19.58 -12.23
N ARG A 55 11.67 18.52 -12.79
CA ARG A 55 11.10 17.18 -12.78
C ARG A 55 10.97 16.62 -11.36
N ILE A 56 11.98 16.83 -10.52
CA ILE A 56 11.98 16.36 -9.13
C ILE A 56 11.00 17.19 -8.30
N TYR A 57 11.05 18.51 -8.44
CA TYR A 57 10.17 19.46 -7.75
C TYR A 57 8.71 19.15 -8.04
N ASN A 58 8.31 19.04 -9.32
CA ASN A 58 6.93 18.74 -9.70
C ASN A 58 6.42 17.41 -9.10
N LYS A 59 7.28 16.40 -8.99
CA LYS A 59 6.92 15.14 -8.33
C LYS A 59 6.75 15.30 -6.81
N ILE A 60 7.59 16.11 -6.17
CA ILE A 60 7.47 16.40 -4.73
C ILE A 60 6.20 17.21 -4.47
N SER A 61 5.95 18.26 -5.26
CA SER A 61 4.74 19.09 -5.17
C SER A 61 3.48 18.26 -5.39
N ALA A 62 3.44 17.38 -6.39
CA ALA A 62 2.28 16.50 -6.62
C ALA A 62 2.01 15.55 -5.44
N VAL A 63 3.06 15.05 -4.76
CA VAL A 63 2.90 14.24 -3.54
C VAL A 63 2.39 15.11 -2.39
N LYS A 64 2.93 16.32 -2.22
CA LYS A 64 2.51 17.27 -1.19
C LYS A 64 1.07 17.72 -1.39
N ASP A 65 0.66 18.06 -2.60
CA ASP A 65 -0.71 18.45 -2.94
C ASP A 65 -1.70 17.31 -2.72
N ARG A 66 -1.30 16.06 -3.03
CA ARG A 66 -2.12 14.88 -2.72
C ARG A 66 -2.25 14.67 -1.22
N MET A 67 -1.17 14.85 -0.46
CA MET A 67 -1.21 14.77 1.01
C MET A 67 -2.11 15.86 1.60
N ILE A 68 -2.01 17.10 1.14
CA ILE A 68 -2.88 18.20 1.59
C ILE A 68 -4.35 17.90 1.26
N LYS A 69 -4.65 17.38 0.07
CA LYS A 69 -6.01 16.94 -0.28
C LYS A 69 -6.50 15.79 0.60
N ASP A 70 -5.64 14.81 0.91
CA ASP A 70 -5.98 13.71 1.81
C ASP A 70 -6.14 14.18 3.27
N ASP A 71 -5.40 15.20 3.68
CA ASP A 71 -5.48 15.86 5.01
C ASP A 71 -6.78 16.68 5.15
N LEU A 72 -7.26 17.28 4.05
CA LEU A 72 -8.55 17.99 3.99
C LEU A 72 -9.74 17.06 3.74
N ALA A 73 -9.51 15.81 3.35
CA ALA A 73 -10.57 14.87 3.05
C ALA A 73 -11.16 14.29 4.34
N ASN A 74 -12.32 14.81 4.74
CA ASN A 74 -13.22 14.29 5.79
C ASN A 74 -13.90 12.97 5.38
N GLU A 75 -13.34 12.22 4.43
CA GLU A 75 -13.87 10.95 3.95
C GLU A 75 -12.83 9.85 4.15
N PHE A 76 -13.32 8.69 4.59
CA PHE A 76 -12.54 7.48 4.77
C PHE A 76 -13.26 6.30 4.12
N MET A 77 -12.66 5.70 3.10
CA MET A 77 -13.19 4.48 2.48
C MET A 77 -12.70 3.24 3.21
N LEU A 78 -13.62 2.39 3.65
CA LEU A 78 -13.34 1.10 4.25
C LEU A 78 -14.36 0.07 3.78
N PHE A 79 -13.86 -1.04 3.24
CA PHE A 79 -14.66 -2.16 2.77
C PHE A 79 -15.83 -1.82 1.84
N GLY A 80 -15.62 -0.85 0.95
CA GLY A 80 -16.63 -0.37 -0.01
C GLY A 80 -17.64 0.61 0.57
N LYS A 81 -17.50 1.01 1.84
CA LYS A 81 -18.28 2.07 2.49
C LYS A 81 -17.44 3.33 2.65
N THR A 82 -18.09 4.48 2.53
CA THR A 82 -17.47 5.79 2.83
C THR A 82 -17.97 6.25 4.20
N TYR A 83 -17.02 6.60 5.07
CA TYR A 83 -17.26 7.13 6.40
C TYR A 83 -16.88 8.60 6.44
N GLN A 84 -17.63 9.40 7.20
CA GLN A 84 -17.15 10.73 7.59
C GLN A 84 -16.00 10.57 8.58
N LEU A 85 -14.91 11.29 8.37
CA LEU A 85 -13.73 11.23 9.22
C LEU A 85 -13.63 12.49 10.09
N ASN A 86 -13.80 12.31 11.39
CA ASN A 86 -13.64 13.37 12.38
C ASN A 86 -12.27 13.20 13.03
N THR A 87 -11.42 14.22 12.95
CA THR A 87 -10.06 14.17 13.48
C THR A 87 -9.91 15.09 14.68
N ASN A 88 -9.32 14.57 15.77
CA ASN A 88 -8.96 15.35 16.96
C ASN A 88 -7.46 15.17 17.26
N LEU A 89 -6.80 16.24 17.71
CA LEU A 89 -5.41 16.16 18.17
C LEU A 89 -5.36 15.73 19.65
N THR A 90 -4.54 14.74 19.95
CA THR A 90 -4.40 14.12 21.28
C THR A 90 -2.94 13.73 21.56
N THR A 91 -2.64 13.25 22.77
CA THR A 91 -1.31 12.70 23.08
C THR A 91 -1.10 11.29 22.53
N GLU A 92 -2.18 10.53 22.33
CA GLU A 92 -2.16 9.14 21.89
C GLU A 92 -2.99 8.91 20.63
N PHE A 93 -2.54 7.98 19.78
CA PHE A 93 -3.30 7.52 18.62
C PHE A 93 -4.43 6.59 19.06
N SER A 94 -5.67 6.89 18.66
CA SER A 94 -6.80 5.98 18.82
C SER A 94 -7.87 6.26 17.77
N TYR A 95 -8.75 5.31 17.52
CA TYR A 95 -9.90 5.53 16.65
C TYR A 95 -11.10 4.71 17.09
N ARG A 96 -12.30 5.18 16.72
CA ARG A 96 -13.55 4.46 16.87
C ARG A 96 -14.31 4.52 15.56
N ILE A 97 -14.79 3.36 15.12
CA ILE A 97 -15.68 3.25 13.97
C ILE A 97 -17.11 3.16 14.50
N GLU A 98 -17.94 4.10 14.08
CA GLU A 98 -19.39 4.12 14.30
C GLU A 98 -20.09 3.94 12.94
N GLU A 99 -21.43 3.86 12.91
CA GLU A 99 -22.16 3.40 11.72
C GLU A 99 -21.76 4.12 10.43
N ASN A 100 -21.66 5.46 10.46
CA ASN A 100 -21.34 6.30 9.29
C ASN A 100 -20.12 7.21 9.49
N GLN A 101 -19.40 7.09 10.62
CA GLN A 101 -18.27 7.95 10.92
C GLN A 101 -17.11 7.22 11.58
N ILE A 102 -15.91 7.75 11.41
CA ILE A 102 -14.69 7.35 12.11
C ILE A 102 -14.21 8.55 12.90
N ASN A 103 -14.19 8.39 14.23
CA ASN A 103 -13.60 9.36 15.14
C ASN A 103 -12.13 8.96 15.35
N LEU A 104 -11.20 9.79 14.88
CA LEU A 104 -9.76 9.52 14.87
C LEU A 104 -9.03 10.56 15.73
N CYS A 105 -8.34 10.07 16.75
CA CYS A 105 -7.44 10.83 17.60
C CYS A 105 -6.00 10.63 17.13
N ILE A 106 -5.29 11.72 16.84
CA ILE A 106 -3.96 11.70 16.22
C ILE A 106 -2.99 12.48 17.11
N ASN A 107 -1.82 11.90 17.36
CA ASN A 107 -0.75 12.62 18.04
C ASN A 107 0.03 13.53 17.09
N GLU A 108 0.68 14.56 17.64
CA GLU A 108 1.43 15.57 16.85
C GLU A 108 2.55 14.97 15.98
N GLY A 109 3.00 13.74 16.27
CA GLY A 109 4.03 13.04 15.52
C GLY A 109 3.53 12.22 14.32
N ILE A 110 2.21 12.02 14.17
CA ILE A 110 1.62 11.19 13.12
C ILE A 110 0.83 12.06 12.13
N SER A 111 1.20 12.02 10.86
CA SER A 111 0.39 12.64 9.79
C SER A 111 -0.95 11.91 9.60
N LEU A 112 -2.03 12.61 9.21
CA LEU A 112 -3.33 11.99 8.92
C LEU A 112 -3.22 10.85 7.91
N ALA A 113 -2.44 11.03 6.84
CA ALA A 113 -2.18 9.96 5.87
C ALA A 113 -1.63 8.67 6.51
N LYS A 114 -0.72 8.80 7.47
CA LYS A 114 -0.15 7.65 8.19
C LYS A 114 -1.16 7.04 9.17
N ALA A 115 -1.92 7.87 9.87
CA ALA A 115 -3.02 7.41 10.71
C ALA A 115 -4.06 6.61 9.90
N LYS A 116 -4.43 7.11 8.72
CA LYS A 116 -5.32 6.40 7.78
C LYS A 116 -4.75 5.05 7.35
N GLU A 117 -3.46 5.02 7.00
CA GLU A 117 -2.75 3.78 6.64
C GLU A 117 -2.79 2.75 7.78
N MET A 118 -2.56 3.17 9.03
CA MET A 118 -2.60 2.28 10.21
C MET A 118 -3.99 1.66 10.42
N ILE A 119 -5.06 2.45 10.29
CA ILE A 119 -6.44 1.93 10.37
C ILE A 119 -6.68 0.91 9.26
N LEU A 120 -6.30 1.21 8.01
CA LEU A 120 -6.49 0.29 6.89
C LEU A 120 -5.70 -1.02 7.09
N GLU A 121 -4.47 -0.96 7.62
CA GLU A 121 -3.66 -2.14 7.88
C GLU A 121 -4.31 -3.04 8.95
N GLU A 122 -4.77 -2.44 10.05
CA GLU A 122 -5.45 -3.18 11.12
C GLU A 122 -6.76 -3.82 10.64
N MET A 123 -7.60 -3.05 9.94
CA MET A 123 -8.88 -3.53 9.44
C MET A 123 -8.69 -4.62 8.38
N LEU A 124 -7.73 -4.46 7.48
CA LEU A 124 -7.42 -5.48 6.49
C LEU A 124 -6.93 -6.77 7.14
N LEU A 125 -6.08 -6.69 8.16
CA LEU A 125 -5.60 -7.88 8.86
C LEU A 125 -6.74 -8.62 9.58
N LYS A 126 -7.66 -7.90 10.21
CA LYS A 126 -8.87 -8.50 10.82
C LYS A 126 -9.71 -9.23 9.78
N GLU A 127 -9.94 -8.59 8.63
CA GLU A 127 -10.76 -9.20 7.56
C GLU A 127 -10.05 -10.38 6.88
N VAL A 128 -8.73 -10.33 6.71
CA VAL A 128 -7.92 -11.47 6.24
C VAL A 128 -8.09 -12.68 7.16
N ASN A 129 -8.01 -12.48 8.48
CA ASN A 129 -8.21 -13.57 9.44
C ASN A 129 -9.65 -14.11 9.40
N HIS A 130 -10.63 -13.22 9.26
CA HIS A 130 -12.03 -13.59 9.12
C HIS A 130 -12.29 -14.43 7.86
N ILE A 131 -11.82 -13.97 6.70
CA ILE A 131 -11.95 -14.70 5.43
C ILE A 131 -11.14 -15.99 5.46
N GLU A 132 -9.92 -16.00 6.01
CA GLU A 132 -9.13 -17.21 6.13
C GLU A 132 -9.91 -18.32 6.85
N SER A 133 -10.60 -17.98 7.94
CA SER A 133 -11.40 -18.95 8.69
C SER A 133 -12.49 -19.62 7.84
N LYS A 134 -13.03 -18.90 6.84
CA LYS A 134 -14.06 -19.40 5.91
C LYS A 134 -13.46 -20.24 4.79
N ILE A 135 -12.34 -19.81 4.21
CA ILE A 135 -11.74 -20.49 3.05
C ILE A 135 -10.92 -21.73 3.44
N ARG A 136 -10.48 -21.83 4.70
CA ARG A 136 -9.59 -22.89 5.18
C ARG A 136 -10.06 -24.30 4.83
N PHE A 137 -11.35 -24.57 4.98
CA PHE A 137 -11.94 -25.86 4.62
C PHE A 137 -11.80 -26.17 3.12
N ASN A 138 -12.03 -25.18 2.27
CA ASN A 138 -11.89 -25.32 0.82
C ASN A 138 -10.43 -25.53 0.40
N LEU A 139 -9.49 -24.85 1.05
CA LEU A 139 -8.05 -25.06 0.82
C LEU A 139 -7.64 -26.50 1.17
N GLN A 140 -8.11 -27.01 2.32
CA GLN A 140 -7.79 -28.36 2.80
C GLN A 140 -8.28 -29.46 1.85
N LYS A 141 -9.45 -29.28 1.21
CA LYS A 141 -9.98 -30.24 0.21
C LYS A 141 -9.01 -30.50 -0.94
N LEU A 142 -8.19 -29.51 -1.29
CA LEU A 142 -7.16 -29.62 -2.33
C LEU A 142 -5.74 -29.78 -1.76
N GLY A 143 -5.61 -30.14 -0.48
CA GLY A 143 -4.33 -30.35 0.18
C GLY A 143 -3.51 -29.07 0.41
N VAL A 144 -4.11 -27.89 0.26
CA VAL A 144 -3.45 -26.60 0.47
C VAL A 144 -3.53 -26.20 1.94
N LYS A 145 -2.38 -25.90 2.54
CA LYS A 145 -2.29 -25.38 3.91
C LYS A 145 -2.30 -23.84 3.88
N PRO A 146 -2.81 -23.17 4.93
CA PRO A 146 -2.71 -21.73 5.07
C PRO A 146 -1.27 -21.22 4.99
N ARG A 147 -1.12 -19.96 4.59
CA ARG A 147 0.18 -19.28 4.42
C ARG A 147 0.21 -17.97 5.19
N PRO A 148 1.40 -17.54 5.68
CA PRO A 148 1.54 -16.22 6.26
C PRO A 148 1.19 -15.14 5.23
N TYR A 149 0.47 -14.11 5.69
CA TYR A 149 0.20 -12.92 4.89
C TYR A 149 1.12 -11.77 5.26
N ARG A 150 1.35 -10.92 4.27
CA ARG A 150 1.96 -9.61 4.46
C ARG A 150 1.17 -8.54 3.74
N ILE A 151 0.88 -7.47 4.46
CA ILE A 151 0.18 -6.32 3.92
C ILE A 151 1.21 -5.30 3.43
N LYS A 152 1.04 -4.81 2.19
CA LYS A 152 1.89 -3.77 1.60
C LYS A 152 1.09 -2.87 0.67
N MET A 153 1.47 -1.61 0.55
CA MET A 153 1.03 -0.80 -0.58
C MET A 153 1.77 -1.28 -1.86
N LEU A 154 1.04 -1.87 -2.80
CA LEU A 154 1.58 -2.34 -4.09
C LEU A 154 1.14 -1.40 -5.21
N LYS A 155 2.01 -1.20 -6.21
CA LYS A 155 1.80 -0.22 -7.29
C LYS A 155 1.06 -0.74 -8.52
N SER A 156 0.93 -2.05 -8.67
CA SER A 156 0.46 -2.64 -9.93
C SER A 156 -0.24 -3.99 -9.78
N LYS A 157 -0.39 -4.48 -8.54
CA LYS A 157 -1.02 -5.77 -8.25
C LYS A 157 -1.86 -5.67 -6.98
N PHE A 158 -2.95 -6.43 -6.93
CA PHE A 158 -3.77 -6.57 -5.72
C PHE A 158 -3.22 -7.61 -4.75
N GLY A 159 -2.47 -8.60 -5.26
CA GLY A 159 -1.80 -9.62 -4.46
C GLY A 159 -0.59 -10.19 -5.19
N SER A 160 0.19 -10.99 -4.46
CA SER A 160 1.22 -11.86 -5.03
C SER A 160 1.62 -12.98 -4.08
N TYR A 161 1.73 -14.20 -4.58
CA TYR A 161 2.35 -15.32 -3.88
C TYR A 161 3.86 -15.41 -4.13
N HIS A 162 4.65 -15.53 -3.06
CA HIS A 162 6.10 -15.64 -3.12
C HIS A 162 6.57 -17.08 -2.80
N ARG A 163 6.71 -17.92 -3.83
CA ARG A 163 7.06 -19.35 -3.71
C ARG A 163 8.19 -19.68 -2.74
N TYR A 164 9.36 -19.04 -2.86
CA TYR A 164 10.52 -19.39 -2.01
C TYR A 164 10.36 -19.03 -0.53
N LYS A 165 9.46 -18.09 -0.21
CA LYS A 165 9.16 -17.67 1.17
C LYS A 165 7.87 -18.28 1.67
N ASP A 166 7.14 -18.96 0.78
CA ASP A 166 5.82 -19.52 0.99
C ASP A 166 4.86 -18.51 1.66
N GLU A 167 4.83 -17.29 1.14
CA GLU A 167 4.16 -16.13 1.75
C GLU A 167 3.24 -15.45 0.72
N ILE A 168 2.04 -15.04 1.14
CA ILE A 168 1.11 -14.25 0.33
C ILE A 168 1.25 -12.77 0.70
N THR A 169 1.48 -11.90 -0.27
CA THR A 169 1.41 -10.44 -0.08
C THR A 169 0.09 -9.91 -0.61
N LEU A 170 -0.61 -9.14 0.20
CA LEU A 170 -1.89 -8.48 -0.15
C LEU A 170 -1.70 -6.97 -0.21
N ASN A 171 -2.35 -6.34 -1.19
CA ASN A 171 -2.30 -4.88 -1.34
C ASN A 171 -3.18 -4.21 -0.28
N LEU A 172 -2.62 -3.26 0.47
CA LEU A 172 -3.35 -2.46 1.45
C LEU A 172 -4.59 -1.78 0.86
N TYR A 173 -4.56 -1.43 -0.43
CA TYR A 173 -5.70 -0.86 -1.13
C TYR A 173 -6.97 -1.73 -1.07
N LEU A 174 -6.85 -3.05 -0.91
CA LEU A 174 -7.99 -3.95 -0.74
C LEU A 174 -8.86 -3.60 0.47
N ALA A 175 -8.29 -2.97 1.50
CA ALA A 175 -9.02 -2.49 2.67
C ALA A 175 -10.11 -1.46 2.31
N LYS A 176 -9.97 -0.76 1.18
CA LYS A 176 -10.95 0.23 0.72
C LYS A 176 -12.07 -0.37 -0.10
N LEU A 177 -11.89 -1.60 -0.62
CA LEU A 177 -12.82 -2.24 -1.55
C LEU A 177 -13.73 -3.23 -0.84
N ASN A 178 -14.87 -3.58 -1.45
CA ASN A 178 -15.77 -4.59 -0.90
C ASN A 178 -14.99 -5.90 -0.55
N PRO A 179 -15.23 -6.51 0.63
CA PRO A 179 -14.48 -7.69 1.09
C PRO A 179 -14.47 -8.88 0.12
N ILE A 180 -15.47 -8.99 -0.78
CA ILE A 180 -15.49 -10.01 -1.82
C ILE A 180 -14.24 -9.98 -2.71
N TYR A 181 -13.65 -8.80 -2.92
CA TYR A 181 -12.43 -8.64 -3.69
C TYR A 181 -11.19 -9.15 -2.94
N LEU A 182 -11.14 -8.96 -1.63
CA LEU A 182 -10.10 -9.53 -0.79
C LEU A 182 -10.17 -11.05 -0.83
N GLU A 183 -11.36 -11.63 -0.65
CA GLU A 183 -11.56 -13.08 -0.75
C GLU A 183 -11.11 -13.63 -2.11
N TYR A 184 -11.51 -12.98 -3.21
CA TYR A 184 -11.05 -13.34 -4.55
C TYR A 184 -9.52 -13.31 -4.68
N VAL A 185 -8.87 -12.25 -4.19
CA VAL A 185 -7.40 -12.14 -4.27
C VAL A 185 -6.73 -13.22 -3.42
N MET A 186 -7.27 -13.53 -2.23
CA MET A 186 -6.74 -14.61 -1.40
C MET A 186 -6.82 -15.95 -2.15
N TYR A 187 -7.98 -16.32 -2.70
CA TYR A 187 -8.10 -17.53 -3.53
C TYR A 187 -7.19 -17.51 -4.75
N HIS A 188 -7.03 -16.35 -5.42
CA HIS A 188 -6.10 -16.19 -6.54
C HIS A 188 -4.67 -16.53 -6.15
N GLU A 189 -4.19 -15.99 -5.03
CA GLU A 189 -2.84 -16.26 -4.56
C GLU A 189 -2.67 -17.70 -4.06
N TYR A 190 -3.71 -18.29 -3.45
CA TYR A 190 -3.69 -19.72 -3.11
C TYR A 190 -3.70 -20.63 -4.34
N ALA A 191 -4.36 -20.24 -5.43
CA ALA A 191 -4.35 -21.03 -6.66
C ALA A 191 -2.95 -21.11 -7.26
N HIS A 192 -2.12 -20.06 -7.09
CA HIS A 192 -0.70 -20.07 -7.48
C HIS A 192 0.16 -21.08 -6.72
N VAL A 193 -0.30 -21.56 -5.56
CA VAL A 193 0.37 -22.64 -4.82
C VAL A 193 0.26 -23.97 -5.58
N LEU A 194 -0.89 -24.22 -6.22
CA LEU A 194 -1.16 -25.44 -6.98
C LEU A 194 -0.73 -25.31 -8.45
N VAL A 195 -1.04 -24.18 -9.08
CA VAL A 195 -0.82 -23.94 -10.52
C VAL A 195 -0.23 -22.55 -10.72
N PHE A 196 1.01 -22.47 -11.19
CA PHE A 196 1.74 -21.21 -11.25
C PHE A 196 1.30 -20.23 -12.35
N ASN A 197 0.90 -20.79 -13.50
CA ASN A 197 0.53 -19.99 -14.66
C ASN A 197 -0.99 -19.91 -14.75
N HIS A 198 -1.53 -18.79 -15.25
CA HIS A 198 -2.97 -18.57 -15.49
C HIS A 198 -3.49 -19.38 -16.70
N GLN A 199 -3.20 -20.67 -16.75
CA GLN A 199 -3.72 -21.63 -17.73
C GLN A 199 -5.05 -22.22 -17.25
N LYS A 200 -5.67 -23.07 -18.08
CA LYS A 200 -6.97 -23.69 -17.76
C LYS A 200 -7.02 -24.30 -16.35
N ALA A 201 -5.98 -25.07 -15.97
CA ALA A 201 -5.90 -25.69 -14.65
C ALA A 201 -5.94 -24.70 -13.46
N PHE A 202 -5.41 -23.47 -13.63
CA PHE A 202 -5.51 -22.44 -12.59
C PHE A 202 -6.95 -21.97 -12.40
N TYR A 203 -7.67 -21.76 -13.51
CA TYR A 203 -9.06 -21.36 -13.46
C TYR A 203 -9.97 -22.51 -12.98
N ASP A 204 -9.65 -23.76 -13.31
CA ASP A 204 -10.36 -24.93 -12.79
C ASP A 204 -10.27 -25.02 -11.25
N VAL A 205 -9.15 -24.61 -10.65
CA VAL A 205 -9.00 -24.48 -9.18
C VAL A 205 -9.86 -23.34 -8.63
N LEU A 206 -9.83 -22.17 -9.27
CA LEU A 206 -10.65 -21.04 -8.84
C LEU A 206 -12.15 -21.31 -8.98
N ASP A 207 -12.59 -21.98 -10.05
CA ASP A 207 -13.99 -22.36 -10.25
C ASP A 207 -14.48 -23.30 -9.15
N GLN A 208 -13.61 -24.15 -8.57
CA GLN A 208 -13.94 -25.02 -7.43
C GLN A 208 -14.09 -24.26 -6.11
N TRP A 209 -13.28 -23.21 -5.88
CA TRP A 209 -13.31 -22.44 -4.65
C TRP A 209 -14.29 -21.26 -4.67
N MET A 210 -14.46 -20.65 -5.84
CA MET A 210 -15.24 -19.44 -6.04
C MET A 210 -15.84 -19.43 -7.45
N PRO A 211 -16.98 -20.12 -7.70
CA PRO A 211 -17.56 -20.28 -9.05
C PRO A 211 -17.81 -18.97 -9.82
N ARG A 212 -18.00 -17.85 -9.11
CA ARG A 212 -18.22 -16.51 -9.71
C ARG A 212 -16.94 -15.68 -9.86
N HIS A 213 -15.75 -16.30 -9.73
CA HIS A 213 -14.48 -15.58 -9.71
C HIS A 213 -14.23 -14.72 -10.96
N LYS A 214 -14.78 -15.10 -12.13
CA LYS A 214 -14.61 -14.37 -13.40
C LYS A 214 -15.30 -13.01 -13.36
N GLU A 215 -16.52 -12.95 -12.81
CA GLU A 215 -17.28 -11.71 -12.62
C GLU A 215 -16.56 -10.79 -11.63
N ILE A 216 -16.11 -11.37 -10.51
CA ILE A 216 -15.43 -10.63 -9.44
C ILE A 216 -14.09 -10.09 -9.94
N GLN A 217 -13.32 -10.88 -10.70
CA GLN A 217 -12.09 -10.43 -11.34
C GLN A 217 -12.35 -9.26 -12.30
N LYS A 218 -13.41 -9.36 -13.12
CA LYS A 218 -13.77 -8.29 -14.07
C LYS A 218 -14.16 -7.01 -13.34
N ALA A 219 -14.89 -7.11 -12.24
CA ALA A 219 -15.24 -5.95 -11.41
C ALA A 219 -14.01 -5.37 -10.70
N LEU A 220 -13.15 -6.21 -10.13
CA LEU A 220 -11.91 -5.79 -9.47
C LEU A 220 -10.98 -5.01 -10.43
N LYS A 221 -10.87 -5.44 -11.69
CA LYS A 221 -10.07 -4.77 -12.72
C LYS A 221 -10.50 -3.34 -13.04
N LYS A 222 -11.72 -2.93 -12.66
CA LYS A 222 -12.19 -1.54 -12.81
C LYS A 222 -11.60 -0.61 -11.76
N HIS A 223 -11.03 -1.15 -10.69
CA HIS A 223 -10.34 -0.37 -9.67
C HIS A 223 -8.89 -0.14 -10.10
N HIS A 224 -8.48 1.13 -10.15
CA HIS A 224 -7.12 1.52 -10.46
C HIS A 224 -6.29 1.62 -9.17
N ILE A 225 -5.11 0.98 -9.16
CA ILE A 225 -4.11 0.99 -8.07
C ILE A 225 -2.81 1.63 -8.51
#